data_AF-A0A970CMI6-F1
#
_entry.id   AF-A0A970CMI6-F1
#
_cell.length_a   1.000
_cell.length_b   1.000
_cell.length_c   1.000
_cell.angle_alpha   90.00
_cell.angle_beta   90.00
_cell.angle_gamma   90.00
#
_symmetry.space_group_name_H-M   'P 1'
#
loop_
_entity.id
_entity.type
_entity.pdbx_description
1 polymer ?
#
loop_
_entity_poly.entity_id
_entity_poly.type
_entity_poly.pdbx_seq_one_letter_code
_entity_poly.pdbx_strand_id
1 'polypeptide(L)'
;KHTYQNINIELENINVPTTTKRLKYIEMRSDQVEILKRIEGVLIGVKDIEEKEIILSFLKEFDGMIGEDNYAEKLSIRLDEIFEYFRTTRLPGNREYFEQRAQLYFVLIEISHFLTVKIIYHEDGSKSLT
;
A
#
# COMPACT_ATOMS: atom_id res chain seq x y z
N LYS A 1 27.30 15.91 38.59
CA LYS A 1 27.81 15.18 37.40
C LYS A 1 26.85 14.06 36.98
N HIS A 2 26.39 13.22 37.92
CA HIS A 2 25.38 12.17 37.66
C HIS A 2 24.04 12.69 37.12
N THR A 3 23.52 13.82 37.60
CA THR A 3 22.22 14.36 37.16
C THR A 3 22.18 14.71 35.67
N TYR A 4 23.27 15.29 35.13
CA TYR A 4 23.36 15.63 33.70
C TYR A 4 23.48 14.39 32.81
N GLN A 5 24.17 13.34 33.28
CA GLN A 5 24.25 12.06 32.56
C GLN A 5 22.90 11.36 32.51
N ASN A 6 22.14 11.37 33.61
CA ASN A 6 20.79 10.79 33.65
C ASN A 6 19.83 11.52 32.71
N ILE A 7 19.88 12.87 32.68
CA ILE A 7 19.07 13.67 31.77
C ILE A 7 19.39 13.35 30.30
N ASN A 8 20.67 13.20 29.94
CA ASN A 8 21.04 12.85 28.56
C ASN A 8 20.55 11.45 28.17
N ILE A 9 20.66 10.47 29.07
CA ILE A 9 20.15 9.11 28.85
C ILE A 9 18.62 9.14 28.70
N GLU A 10 17.91 9.91 29.52
CA GLU A 10 16.45 10.09 29.41
C GLU A 10 16.05 10.76 28.09
N LEU A 11 16.77 11.79 27.66
CA LEU A 11 16.54 12.45 26.37
C LEU A 11 16.82 11.52 25.18
N GLU A 12 17.89 10.72 25.24
CA GLU A 12 18.16 9.68 24.23
C GLU A 12 17.05 8.64 24.23
N ASN A 13 16.63 8.14 25.40
CA ASN A 13 15.54 7.17 25.54
C ASN A 13 14.20 7.71 25.06
N ILE A 14 13.91 9.01 25.20
CA ILE A 14 12.69 9.64 24.65
C ILE A 14 12.77 9.77 23.12
N ASN A 15 13.95 10.07 22.59
CA ASN A 15 14.18 10.21 21.17
C ASN A 15 14.20 8.86 20.42
N VAL A 16 14.60 7.76 21.08
CA VAL A 16 14.70 6.43 20.48
C VAL A 16 13.35 5.92 19.95
N PRO A 17 12.22 5.92 20.69
CA PRO A 17 10.91 5.51 20.18
C PRO A 17 10.44 6.40 19.02
N THR A 18 10.64 7.72 19.12
CA THR A 18 10.24 8.69 18.09
C THR A 18 11.03 8.49 16.80
N THR A 19 12.33 8.30 16.91
CA THR A 19 13.24 8.02 15.78
C THR A 19 12.90 6.67 15.16
N THR A 20 12.62 5.65 15.99
CA THR A 20 12.22 4.32 15.54
C THR A 20 10.90 4.36 14.76
N LYS A 21 9.89 5.09 15.24
CA LYS A 21 8.61 5.27 14.54
C LYS A 21 8.77 5.97 13.18
N ARG A 22 9.63 6.98 13.11
CA ARG A 22 9.97 7.69 11.86
C ARG A 22 10.71 6.78 10.87
N LEU A 23 11.67 5.99 11.34
CA LEU A 23 12.39 5.03 10.50
C LEU A 23 11.43 3.99 9.90
N LYS A 24 10.56 3.40 10.73
CA LYS A 24 9.52 2.47 10.27
C LYS A 24 8.57 3.09 9.23
N TYR A 25 8.22 4.37 9.40
CA TYR A 25 7.40 5.09 8.42
C TYR A 25 8.13 5.24 7.07
N ILE A 26 9.41 5.63 7.11
CA ILE A 26 10.23 5.79 5.89
C ILE A 26 10.39 4.45 5.18
N GLU A 27 10.64 3.36 5.93
CA GLU A 27 10.73 1.99 5.40
C GLU A 27 9.44 1.58 4.70
N MET A 28 8.30 1.71 5.38
CA MET A 28 6.96 1.47 4.79
C MET A 28 6.74 2.29 3.51
N ARG A 29 7.10 3.58 3.51
CA ARG A 29 6.96 4.44 2.31
C ARG A 29 7.89 4.01 1.19
N SER A 30 9.10 3.53 1.49
CA SER A 30 10.02 2.98 0.51
C SER A 30 9.43 1.76 -0.20
N ASP A 31 8.88 0.82 0.57
CA ASP A 31 8.23 -0.38 0.03
C ASP A 31 7.03 -0.02 -0.86
N GLN A 32 6.21 0.93 -0.41
CA GLN A 32 5.09 1.44 -1.17
C GLN A 32 5.51 2.07 -2.51
N VAL A 33 6.63 2.80 -2.55
CA VAL A 33 7.16 3.36 -3.80
C VAL A 33 7.60 2.24 -4.76
N GLU A 34 8.26 1.20 -4.25
CA GLU A 34 8.67 0.06 -5.10
C GLU A 34 7.46 -0.72 -5.64
N ILE A 35 6.40 -0.86 -4.84
CA ILE A 35 5.12 -1.45 -5.30
C ILE A 35 4.51 -0.60 -6.42
N LEU A 36 4.44 0.73 -6.25
CA LEU A 36 3.89 1.63 -7.27
C LEU A 36 4.66 1.58 -8.58
N LYS A 37 5.99 1.46 -8.55
CA LYS A 37 6.82 1.27 -9.75
C LYS A 37 6.48 -0.02 -10.50
N ARG A 38 6.22 -1.11 -9.78
CA ARG A 38 5.80 -2.38 -10.41
C ARG A 38 4.42 -2.26 -11.03
N ILE A 39 3.48 -1.62 -10.35
CA ILE A 39 2.15 -1.32 -10.87
C ILE A 39 2.24 -0.51 -12.15
N GLU A 40 2.99 0.60 -12.14
CA GLU A 40 3.22 1.45 -13.31
C GLU A 40 3.81 0.67 -14.49
N GLY A 41 4.87 -0.12 -14.24
CA GLY A 41 5.53 -0.91 -15.27
C GLY A 41 4.58 -1.90 -15.97
N VAL A 42 3.63 -2.49 -15.24
CA VAL A 42 2.61 -3.36 -15.83
C VAL A 42 1.56 -2.55 -16.59
N LEU A 43 1.03 -1.47 -15.99
CA LEU A 43 -0.04 -0.68 -16.58
C LEU A 43 0.34 -0.01 -17.91
N ILE A 44 1.62 0.38 -18.07
CA ILE A 44 2.14 0.92 -19.34
C ILE A 44 2.08 -0.14 -20.46
N GLY A 45 2.30 -1.42 -20.13
CA GLY A 45 2.31 -2.51 -21.09
C GLY A 45 0.93 -3.08 -21.44
N VAL A 46 -0.08 -2.80 -20.62
CA VAL A 46 -1.45 -3.30 -20.81
C VAL A 46 -2.22 -2.41 -21.79
N LYS A 47 -2.97 -3.03 -22.71
CA LYS A 47 -3.86 -2.33 -23.65
C LYS A 47 -4.99 -1.56 -22.94
N ASP A 48 -5.52 -0.56 -23.61
CA ASP A 48 -6.65 0.24 -23.09
C ASP A 48 -7.96 -0.54 -23.20
N ILE A 49 -8.22 -1.38 -22.20
CA ILE A 49 -9.44 -2.14 -22.00
C ILE A 49 -10.22 -1.62 -20.79
N GLU A 50 -11.51 -1.94 -20.70
CA GLU A 50 -12.41 -1.47 -19.63
C GLU A 50 -11.83 -1.72 -18.23
N GLU A 51 -11.24 -2.90 -18.03
CA GLU A 51 -10.65 -3.26 -16.73
C GLU A 51 -9.45 -2.42 -16.33
N LYS A 52 -8.67 -1.92 -17.31
CA LYS A 52 -7.56 -1.00 -17.04
C LYS A 52 -8.10 0.34 -16.56
N GLU A 53 -9.16 0.85 -17.17
CA GLU A 53 -9.79 2.11 -16.76
C GLU A 53 -10.40 2.05 -15.37
N ILE A 54 -10.97 0.89 -14.99
CA ILE A 54 -11.45 0.65 -13.62
C ILE A 54 -10.30 0.77 -12.62
N ILE A 55 -9.16 0.12 -12.90
CA ILE A 55 -7.98 0.18 -12.03
C ILE A 55 -7.39 1.60 -11.97
N LEU A 56 -7.26 2.28 -13.10
CA LEU A 56 -6.78 3.67 -13.14
C LEU A 56 -7.69 4.62 -12.37
N SER A 57 -9.01 4.41 -12.44
CA SER A 57 -9.98 5.19 -11.67
C SER A 57 -9.85 4.91 -10.18
N PHE A 58 -9.64 3.66 -9.78
CA PHE A 58 -9.39 3.31 -8.39
C PHE A 58 -8.10 3.91 -7.86
N LEU A 59 -7.00 3.87 -8.63
CA LEU A 59 -5.73 4.50 -8.23
C LEU A 59 -5.85 6.01 -8.01
N LYS A 60 -6.77 6.71 -8.69
CA LYS A 60 -7.06 8.12 -8.41
C LYS A 60 -7.68 8.34 -7.02
N GLU A 61 -8.39 7.36 -6.48
CA GLU A 61 -8.96 7.43 -5.12
C GLU A 61 -7.87 7.41 -4.04
N PHE A 62 -6.63 7.04 -4.39
CA PHE A 62 -5.51 7.05 -3.44
C PHE A 62 -5.05 8.47 -3.12
N ASP A 63 -5.32 9.45 -4.00
CA ASP A 63 -4.92 10.83 -3.78
C ASP A 63 -5.53 11.38 -2.47
N GLY A 64 -4.68 11.98 -1.63
CA GLY A 64 -5.06 12.43 -0.29
C GLY A 64 -5.33 11.32 0.75
N MET A 65 -5.31 10.03 0.39
CA MET A 65 -5.61 8.90 1.31
C MET A 65 -4.36 8.12 1.76
N ILE A 66 -3.17 8.51 1.30
CA ILE A 66 -1.90 7.81 1.56
C ILE A 66 -1.09 8.41 2.73
N GLY A 67 -1.67 9.36 3.47
CA GLY A 67 -1.05 9.99 4.65
C GLY A 67 -0.93 9.07 5.86
N GLU A 68 -0.64 9.63 7.03
CA GLU A 68 -0.55 8.88 8.30
C GLU A 68 -1.90 8.34 8.78
N ASP A 69 -3.01 8.86 8.28
CA ASP A 69 -4.34 8.38 8.68
C ASP A 69 -4.67 7.01 8.05
N ASN A 70 -5.38 6.18 8.82
CA ASN A 70 -5.76 4.84 8.40
C ASN A 70 -6.99 4.87 7.46
N TYR A 71 -6.72 5.11 6.18
CA TYR A 71 -7.71 4.96 5.10
C TYR A 71 -7.64 3.58 4.41
N ALA A 72 -6.78 2.68 4.90
CA ALA A 72 -6.53 1.40 4.26
C ALA A 72 -7.78 0.52 4.24
N GLU A 73 -8.64 0.60 5.26
CA GLU A 73 -9.88 -0.18 5.35
C GLU A 73 -10.85 0.15 4.21
N LYS A 74 -11.12 1.44 3.95
CA LYS A 74 -12.01 1.86 2.85
C LYS A 74 -11.46 1.44 1.49
N LEU A 75 -10.16 1.64 1.27
CA LEU A 75 -9.50 1.23 0.02
C LEU A 75 -9.48 -0.29 -0.13
N SER A 76 -9.37 -1.05 0.95
CA SER A 76 -9.44 -2.53 0.92
C SER A 76 -10.82 -3.02 0.51
N ILE A 77 -11.89 -2.45 1.06
CA ILE A 77 -13.27 -2.78 0.66
C ILE A 77 -13.45 -2.51 -0.83
N ARG A 78 -13.00 -1.34 -1.30
CA ARG A 78 -13.09 -0.98 -2.71
C ARG A 78 -12.27 -1.92 -3.61
N LEU A 79 -11.10 -2.36 -3.16
CA LEU A 79 -10.27 -3.33 -3.86
C LEU A 79 -10.97 -4.69 -3.98
N ASP A 80 -11.64 -5.15 -2.92
CA ASP A 80 -12.40 -6.41 -2.93
C ASP A 80 -13.55 -6.37 -3.94
N GLU A 81 -14.25 -5.24 -4.06
CA GLU A 81 -15.28 -5.05 -5.10
C GLU A 81 -14.70 -5.19 -6.51
N ILE A 82 -13.49 -4.68 -6.74
CA ILE A 82 -12.81 -4.79 -8.05
C ILE A 82 -12.37 -6.23 -8.31
N PHE A 83 -11.85 -6.94 -7.30
CA PHE A 83 -11.57 -8.36 -7.41
C PHE A 83 -12.82 -9.16 -7.78
N GLU A 84 -13.95 -8.89 -7.15
CA GLU A 84 -15.23 -9.54 -7.46
C GLU A 84 -15.72 -9.21 -8.87
N TYR A 85 -15.57 -7.97 -9.33
CA TYR A 85 -15.84 -7.62 -10.72
C TYR A 85 -15.01 -8.47 -11.69
N PHE A 86 -13.70 -8.67 -11.43
CA PHE A 86 -12.86 -9.54 -12.26
C PHE A 86 -13.30 -11.02 -12.21
N ARG A 87 -13.77 -11.52 -11.06
CA ARG A 87 -14.21 -12.92 -10.91
C ARG A 87 -15.54 -13.21 -11.61
N THR A 88 -16.44 -12.23 -11.62
CA THR A 88 -17.84 -12.40 -12.09
C THR A 88 -18.04 -11.99 -13.55
N THR A 89 -17.12 -11.20 -14.12
CA THR A 89 -17.16 -10.80 -15.53
C THR A 89 -16.95 -11.99 -16.47
N ARG A 90 -17.40 -11.82 -17.72
CA ARG A 90 -17.32 -12.88 -18.75
C ARG A 90 -15.88 -13.36 -18.93
N LEU A 91 -15.72 -14.66 -19.17
CA LEU A 91 -14.40 -15.23 -19.49
C LEU A 91 -13.81 -14.56 -20.73
N PRO A 92 -12.47 -14.44 -20.81
CA PRO A 92 -11.83 -13.82 -21.96
C PRO A 92 -12.14 -14.60 -23.24
N GLY A 93 -12.63 -13.91 -24.27
CA GLY A 93 -12.98 -14.54 -25.54
C GLY A 93 -11.79 -14.99 -26.38
N ASN A 94 -10.58 -14.56 -26.03
CA ASN A 94 -9.33 -14.93 -26.72
C ASN A 94 -8.12 -14.86 -25.76
N ARG A 95 -7.01 -15.44 -26.22
CA ARG A 95 -5.75 -15.51 -25.44
C ARG A 95 -5.18 -14.12 -25.12
N GLU A 96 -5.19 -13.21 -26.09
CA GLU A 96 -4.63 -11.88 -25.88
C GLU A 96 -5.36 -11.16 -24.75
N TYR A 97 -6.69 -11.17 -24.76
CA TYR A 97 -7.50 -10.57 -23.70
C TYR A 97 -7.33 -11.28 -22.35
N PHE A 98 -7.12 -12.60 -22.34
CA PHE A 98 -6.76 -13.33 -21.12
C PHE A 98 -5.43 -12.82 -20.54
N GLU A 99 -4.40 -12.65 -21.37
CA GLU A 99 -3.09 -12.16 -20.92
C GLU A 99 -3.17 -10.74 -20.38
N GLN A 100 -3.93 -9.85 -21.02
CA GLN A 100 -4.18 -8.49 -20.53
C GLN A 100 -4.87 -8.52 -19.16
N ARG A 101 -5.92 -9.34 -19.00
CA ARG A 101 -6.64 -9.46 -17.72
C ARG A 101 -5.80 -10.10 -16.62
N ALA A 102 -4.92 -11.05 -16.94
CA ALA A 102 -4.00 -11.65 -15.98
C ALA A 102 -2.99 -10.62 -15.45
N GLN A 103 -2.45 -9.77 -16.34
CA GLN A 103 -1.57 -8.66 -15.94
C GLN A 103 -2.29 -7.66 -15.03
N LEU A 104 -3.53 -7.30 -15.34
CA LEU A 104 -4.34 -6.43 -14.48
C LEU A 104 -4.69 -7.08 -13.13
N TYR A 105 -4.94 -8.39 -13.10
CA TYR A 105 -5.17 -9.09 -11.83
C TYR A 105 -3.90 -9.08 -10.95
N PHE A 106 -2.72 -9.20 -11.55
CA PHE A 106 -1.45 -9.00 -10.85
C PHE A 106 -1.33 -7.58 -10.27
N VAL A 107 -1.76 -6.55 -11.01
CA VAL A 107 -1.82 -5.18 -10.48
C VAL A 107 -2.71 -5.09 -9.24
N LEU A 108 -3.87 -5.74 -9.21
CA LEU A 108 -4.75 -5.76 -8.03
C LEU A 108 -4.07 -6.42 -6.81
N ILE A 109 -3.29 -7.49 -7.03
CA ILE A 109 -2.49 -8.13 -5.98
C ILE A 109 -1.43 -7.17 -5.44
N GLU A 110 -0.73 -6.45 -6.31
CA GLU A 110 0.26 -5.46 -5.89
C GLU A 110 -0.40 -4.31 -5.11
N ILE A 111 -1.60 -3.86 -5.49
CA ILE A 111 -2.36 -2.87 -4.71
C ILE A 111 -2.77 -3.43 -3.34
N SER A 112 -3.16 -4.70 -3.25
CA SER A 112 -3.44 -5.37 -1.97
C SER A 112 -2.20 -5.37 -1.07
N HIS A 113 -1.04 -5.68 -1.64
CA HIS A 113 0.23 -5.63 -0.93
C HIS A 113 0.55 -4.21 -0.44
N PHE A 114 0.34 -3.18 -1.27
CA PHE A 114 0.52 -1.77 -0.88
C PHE A 114 -0.28 -1.40 0.37
N LEU A 115 -1.55 -1.81 0.43
CA LEU A 115 -2.43 -1.56 1.56
C LEU A 115 -2.00 -2.38 2.79
N THR A 116 -1.57 -3.63 2.58
CA THR A 116 -1.11 -4.51 3.65
C THR A 116 0.12 -3.97 4.38
N VAL A 117 1.12 -3.46 3.65
CA VAL A 117 2.32 -2.82 4.26
C VAL A 117 1.91 -1.64 5.16
N LYS A 118 0.89 -0.86 4.76
CA LYS A 118 0.36 0.24 5.59
C LYS A 118 -0.37 -0.26 6.83
N ILE A 119 -1.19 -1.31 6.70
CA ILE A 119 -1.91 -1.91 7.85
C ILE A 119 -0.91 -2.44 8.88
N ILE A 120 0.10 -3.19 8.44
CA ILE A 120 1.16 -3.73 9.32
C ILE A 120 1.88 -2.61 10.07
N TYR A 121 2.22 -1.50 9.40
CA TYR A 121 2.83 -0.34 10.05
C TYR A 121 1.98 0.23 11.20
N HIS A 122 0.65 0.30 11.03
CA HIS A 122 -0.26 0.76 12.08
C HIS A 122 -0.44 -0.26 13.23
N GLU A 123 -0.48 -1.56 12.92
CA GLU A 123 -0.56 -2.64 13.92
C GLU A 123 0.72 -2.77 14.77
N ASP A 124 1.89 -2.63 14.15
CA ASP A 124 3.18 -2.66 14.85
C ASP A 124 3.40 -1.39 15.71
N GLY A 125 2.86 -0.25 15.28
CA GLY A 125 2.87 0.98 16.07
C GLY A 125 1.98 0.91 17.31
N SER A 126 0.92 0.10 17.29
CA SER A 126 -0.06 -0.02 18.39
C SER A 126 0.36 -1.04 19.46
N LYS A 127 1.08 -2.11 19.10
CA LYS A 127 1.64 -3.08 20.07
C LYS A 127 2.76 -2.52 20.96
N SER A 128 3.38 -1.40 20.57
CA SER A 128 4.47 -0.79 21.36
C SER A 128 3.97 0.13 22.49
N LEU A 129 2.65 0.26 22.67
CA LEU A 129 1.99 1.13 23.66
C LEU A 129 1.19 0.37 24.73
N THR A 130 1.21 -0.97 24.72
CA THR A 130 0.62 -1.87 25.72
C THR A 130 1.69 -2.70 26.40
#